data_AF-A0A2V7G5W4-F1
#
_entry.id   AF-A0A2V7G5W4-F1
#
_cell.length_a   1.000
_cell.length_b   1.000
_cell.length_c   1.000
_cell.angle_alpha   90.00
_cell.angle_beta   90.00
_cell.angle_gamma   90.00
#
_symmetry.space_group_name_H-M   'P 1'
#
loop_
_entity.id
_entity.type
_entity.pdbx_description
1 polymer ?
#
loop_
_entity_poly.entity_id
_entity_poly.type
_entity_poly.pdbx_seq_one_letter_code
_entity_poly.pdbx_strand_id
1 'polypeptide(L)' 'MKRGTIIAYGGNGRPPAILPTFRFDCSYRPPWVEIYLRQLARLGFAVPDALHGGVYRRYSGDLTEVGKGEILAWTSA' A
#
# COMPACT_ATOMS: atom_id res chain seq x y z
N MET A 1 10.04 -3.51 10.17
CA MET A 1 9.99 -2.20 9.46
C MET A 1 9.97 -1.05 10.46
N LYS A 2 10.98 -0.18 10.46
CA LYS A 2 11.08 0.92 11.44
C LYS A 2 10.12 2.09 11.16
N ARG A 3 10.05 2.56 9.90
CA ARG A 3 9.15 3.62 9.39
C ARG A 3 8.97 3.50 7.87
N GLY A 4 8.00 4.22 7.32
CA GLY A 4 7.75 4.36 5.87
C GLY A 4 6.49 3.64 5.42
N THR A 5 6.21 3.66 4.12
CA THR A 5 5.05 2.99 3.54
C THR A 5 5.46 2.05 2.40
N ILE A 6 4.87 0.86 2.36
CA ILE A 6 4.92 -0.07 1.23
C ILE A 6 3.54 -0.14 0.59
N ILE A 7 3.45 0.15 -0.71
CA ILE A 7 2.21 -0.05 -1.47
C ILE A 7 2.33 -1.38 -2.22
N ALA A 8 1.43 -2.31 -1.92
CA ALA A 8 1.42 -3.65 -2.50
C ALA A 8 0.22 -3.80 -3.44
N TYR A 9 0.47 -3.82 -4.74
CA TYR A 9 -0.55 -4.05 -5.78
C TYR A 9 -0.98 -5.52 -5.89
N GLY A 10 -0.10 -6.44 -5.47
CA GLY A 10 -0.29 -7.88 -5.67
C GLY A 10 0.25 -8.35 -7.02
N GLY A 11 1.05 -9.41 -7.01
CA GLY A 11 1.45 -10.11 -8.24
C GLY A 11 0.33 -11.05 -8.68
N ASN A 12 0.05 -11.11 -9.98
CA ASN A 12 -0.91 -12.05 -10.57
C ASN A 12 -2.34 -11.95 -10.00
N GLY A 13 -2.77 -10.75 -9.58
CA GLY A 13 -4.14 -10.52 -9.10
C GLY A 13 -4.46 -11.11 -7.72
N ARG A 14 -3.45 -11.50 -6.92
CA ARG A 14 -3.65 -12.02 -5.56
C ARG A 14 -3.20 -11.03 -4.49
N PRO A 15 -3.95 -10.88 -3.39
CA PRO A 15 -3.52 -10.06 -2.26
C PRO A 15 -2.22 -10.62 -1.66
N PRO A 16 -1.28 -9.76 -1.21
CA PRO A 16 -0.06 -10.21 -0.58
C PRO A 16 -0.35 -10.92 0.75
N ALA A 17 0.45 -11.93 1.09
CA ALA A 17 0.48 -12.48 2.43
C ALA A 17 1.13 -11.45 3.37
N ILE A 18 0.36 -10.97 4.36
CA ILE A 18 0.82 -9.99 5.34
C ILE A 18 1.38 -10.72 6.56
N LEU A 19 2.55 -10.29 7.02
CA LEU A 19 3.16 -10.83 8.24
C LEU A 19 2.26 -10.56 9.46
N PRO A 20 2.17 -11.49 10.43
CA PRO A 20 1.29 -11.34 11.59
C PRO A 20 1.65 -10.17 12.51
N THR A 21 2.85 -9.59 12.33
CA THR A 21 3.35 -8.41 13.05
C THR A 21 2.87 -7.09 12.44
N PHE A 22 2.10 -7.16 11.35
CA PHE A 22 1.35 -6.03 10.78
C PHE A 22 -0.14 -6.24 11.05
N ARG A 23 -0.77 -5.29 11.73
CA ARG A 23 -2.19 -5.36 12.09
C ARG A 23 -3.02 -4.57 11.11
N PHE A 24 -4.18 -5.12 10.74
CA PHE A 24 -5.15 -4.39 9.92
C PHE A 24 -5.72 -3.20 10.69
N ASP A 25 -5.72 -2.03 10.05
CA ASP A 25 -6.28 -0.80 10.60
C ASP A 25 -7.66 -0.49 9.98
N CYS A 26 -7.72 -0.36 8.66
CA CYS A 26 -8.92 0.03 7.93
C CYS A 26 -8.81 -0.23 6.41
N SER A 27 -9.93 -0.05 5.70
CA SER A 27 -9.97 0.03 4.24
C SER A 27 -10.36 1.44 3.82
N TYR A 28 -9.57 2.10 2.99
CA TYR A 28 -9.82 3.49 2.60
C TYR A 28 -9.15 3.88 1.28
N ARG A 29 -9.44 5.08 0.78
CA ARG A 29 -8.77 5.70 -0.36
C ARG A 29 -7.75 6.73 0.14
N PRO A 30 -6.45 6.38 0.30
CA PRO A 30 -5.42 7.30 0.74
C PRO A 30 -5.18 8.40 -0.32
N PRO A 31 -5.55 9.67 -0.07
CA PRO A 31 -5.44 10.72 -1.08
C PRO A 31 -3.99 11.01 -1.46
N TRP A 32 -3.04 10.77 -0.56
CA TRP A 32 -1.63 10.99 -0.81
C TRP A 32 -1.04 10.01 -1.83
N VAL A 33 -1.60 8.79 -1.97
CA VAL A 33 -1.09 7.78 -2.91
C VAL A 33 -1.18 8.29 -4.34
N GLU A 34 -2.28 8.98 -4.68
CA GLU A 34 -2.50 9.58 -6.00
C GLU A 34 -1.36 10.53 -6.42
N ILE A 35 -0.83 11.29 -5.47
CA ILE A 35 0.28 12.23 -5.70
C ILE A 35 1.55 11.46 -6.09
N TYR A 36 1.86 10.37 -5.39
CA TYR A 36 3.05 9.56 -5.69
C TYR A 36 2.90 8.76 -6.99
N LEU A 37 1.71 8.21 -7.27
CA LEU A 37 1.46 7.50 -8.53
C LEU A 37 1.66 8.41 -9.74
N ARG A 38 1.12 9.63 -9.69
CA ARG A 38 1.34 10.64 -10.75
C ARG A 38 2.80 11.03 -10.89
N GLN A 39 3.50 11.17 -9.77
CA GLN A 39 4.94 11.49 -9.80
C GLN A 39 5.76 10.34 -10.39
N LEU A 40 5.45 9.09 -10.06
CA LEU A 40 6.10 7.91 -10.64
C LEU A 40 5.84 7.81 -12.14
N ALA A 41 4.60 8.01 -12.59
CA ALA A 41 4.26 8.05 -14.01
C ALA A 41 5.02 9.16 -14.74
N ARG A 42 5.13 10.36 -14.15
CA ARG A 42 5.92 11.47 -14.71
C ARG A 42 7.40 11.17 -14.82
N LEU A 43 7.94 10.34 -13.93
CA LEU A 43 9.32 9.85 -13.97
C LEU A 43 9.52 8.69 -14.96
N GLY A 44 8.47 8.27 -15.68
CA GLY A 44 8.54 7.21 -16.69
C GLY A 44 8.36 5.80 -16.14
N PHE A 45 7.96 5.63 -14.88
CA PHE A 45 7.63 4.31 -14.35
C PHE A 45 6.28 3.82 -14.90
N ALA A 46 6.19 2.53 -15.17
CA ALA A 46 4.93 1.87 -15.50
C ALA A 46 4.05 1.81 -14.24
N VAL A 47 3.02 2.66 -14.19
CA VAL A 47 2.04 2.69 -13.11
C VAL A 47 0.71 2.17 -13.65
N PRO A 48 0.20 1.03 -13.13
CA PRO A 48 -1.12 0.53 -13.52
C PRO A 48 -2.25 1.51 -13.18
N ASP A 49 -3.12 1.80 -14.14
CA ASP A 49 -4.27 2.68 -13.94
C ASP A 49 -5.18 2.23 -12.79
N ALA A 50 -5.26 0.92 -12.55
CA ALA A 50 -6.03 0.32 -11.46
C ALA A 50 -5.61 0.80 -10.06
N LEU A 51 -4.39 1.31 -9.90
CA LEU A 51 -3.91 1.87 -8.63
C LEU A 51 -4.55 3.23 -8.31
N HIS A 52 -4.99 3.97 -9.33
CA HIS A 52 -5.61 5.28 -9.17
C HIS A 52 -7.03 5.15 -8.62
N GLY A 53 -7.38 5.95 -7.62
CA GLY A 53 -8.72 5.95 -7.00
C GLY A 53 -9.14 4.65 -6.31
N GLY A 54 -8.24 3.65 -6.23
CA GLY A 54 -8.49 2.35 -5.62
C GLY A 54 -8.66 2.42 -4.11
N VAL A 55 -9.33 1.41 -3.54
CA VAL A 55 -9.39 1.20 -2.09
C VAL A 55 -8.18 0.36 -1.67
N TYR A 56 -7.59 0.72 -0.54
CA TYR A 56 -6.44 0.03 0.03
C TYR A 56 -6.78 -0.45 1.43
N ARG A 57 -6.41 -1.70 1.73
CA ARG A 57 -6.38 -2.24 3.08
C ARG A 57 -5.08 -1.78 3.73
N ARG A 58 -5.20 -1.01 4.80
CA ARG A 58 -4.08 -0.47 5.55
C ARG A 58 -3.70 -1.40 6.68
N TYR A 59 -2.40 -1.59 6.86
CA TYR A 59 -1.83 -2.31 7.99
C TYR A 59 -0.73 -1.48 8.65
N SER A 60 -0.77 -1.38 9.97
CA SER A 60 0.30 -0.78 10.77
C SER A 60 1.20 -1.84 11.35
N GLY A 61 2.50 -1.57 11.36
CA GLY A 61 3.53 -2.49 11.83
C GLY A 61 4.91 -1.87 11.66
N ASP A 62 6.01 -2.56 11.76
CA ASP A 62 6.15 -3.91 12.28
C ASP A 62 6.14 -3.85 13.81
N LEU A 63 5.31 -4.67 14.45
CA LEU A 63 5.20 -4.71 15.91
C LEU A 63 6.41 -5.33 16.61
N THR A 64 7.34 -5.92 15.87
CA THR A 64 8.67 -6.29 16.41
C THR A 64 9.61 -5.09 16.54
N GLU A 65 9.23 -3.94 15.99
CA GLU A 65 9.97 -2.67 15.99
C GLU A 65 9.13 -1.57 16.66
N VAL A 66 9.17 -0.33 16.15
CA VAL A 66 8.44 0.84 16.69
C VAL A 66 6.97 0.88 16.25
N GLY A 67 6.53 0.00 15.34
CA GLY A 67 5.15 0.00 14.83
C GLY A 67 4.76 1.23 13.99
N LYS A 68 5.75 1.95 13.42
CA LYS A 68 5.54 3.21 12.64
C LYS A 68 5.65 3.03 11.13
N GLY A 69 5.74 1.80 10.66
CA GLY A 69 5.62 1.42 9.25
C GLY A 69 4.17 1.16 8.86
N GLU A 70 3.91 1.23 7.56
CA GLU A 70 2.61 1.05 6.97
C GLU A 70 2.70 0.17 5.72
N ILE A 71 1.71 -0.72 5.55
CA ILE A 71 1.49 -1.44 4.30
C ILE A 71 0.10 -1.05 3.78
N LEU A 72 0.04 -0.61 2.52
CA LEU A 72 -1.20 -0.39 1.78
C LEU A 72 -1.35 -1.50 0.74
N ALA A 73 -2.20 -2.48 1.03
CA ALA A 73 -2.53 -3.54 0.08
C ALA A 73 -3.71 -3.09 -0.79
N TRP A 74 -3.50 -2.98 -2.09
CA TRP A 74 -4.55 -2.67 -3.04
C TRP A 74 -5.61 -3.78 -3.06
N THR A 75 -6.88 -3.40 -3.18
CA THR A 75 -7.98 -4.33 -3.43
C THR A 75 -8.63 -3.99 -4.77
N SER A 76 -8.85 -5.00 -5.61
CA SER A 76 -9.85 -4.90 -6.67
C SER A 76 -11.18 -4.69 -5.98
N ALA A 77 -11.81 -3.54 -6.20
CA ALA A 77 -13.24 -3.41 -5.95
C ALA A 77 -14.00 -4.19 -7.02
#